data_AF-A0A965MMM4-F1
#
_entry.id   AF-A0A965MMM4-F1
#
_cell.length_a   1.000
_cell.length_b   1.000
_cell.length_c   1.000
_cell.angle_alpha   90.00
_cell.angle_beta   90.00
_cell.angle_gamma   90.00
#
_symmetry.space_group_name_H-M   'P 1'
#
loop_
_entity.id
_entity.type
_entity.pdbx_description
1 polymer ?
#
loop_
_entity_poly.entity_id
_entity_poly.type
_entity_poly.pdbx_seq_one_letter_code
_entity_poly.pdbx_strand_id
1 'polypeptide(L)'
;ELWEYWGEVEHEDLESAGVNVGEKDVLRSISACVVMINNTVVKAFLNPLEDGALPYDFYVWEKIAGSCWGYGVPYLMRAQQKVLNAAWRQMMDNAGVTSGPQIVVNPNVIQPADKQWQLSARKIWWATDELDDVRKAFATFEFNSHQDELANIIKMATDLADAEVGLPMLMQGEKGAAPDTVGGMQMLMNSASVVLRRLVKQFDDMITRPHIRRYYDYNMMYNEDEEVKGDFSIDARGSSALLIRDIQNQAFLNLLAAAANPVFGMYIDPQKLFEKALQAQHIDPAEIFKSDEEIEKIKEQQAQMAAQGPGPDPRIQAAQIRAQTDMQKVQAQNQGDMAELQVRLAIKQADIAARREEMQLTKDIEMLKMANVQNLS
;
A
#
# COMPACT_ATOMS: atom_id res chain seq x y z
N GLU A 1 -37.65 -24.64 4.30
CA GLU A 1 -36.21 -24.59 4.02
C GLU A 1 -35.87 -25.68 3.02
N LEU A 2 -35.11 -25.33 1.98
CA LEU A 2 -34.60 -26.26 0.98
C LEU A 2 -33.24 -26.76 1.45
N TRP A 3 -33.07 -28.07 1.50
CA TRP A 3 -31.82 -28.73 1.86
C TRP A 3 -31.34 -29.58 0.69
N GLU A 4 -30.07 -29.44 0.34
CA GLU A 4 -29.40 -30.29 -0.65
C GLU A 4 -28.32 -31.08 0.07
N TYR A 5 -28.47 -32.40 0.08
CA TYR A 5 -27.48 -33.32 0.63
C TYR A 5 -26.69 -33.94 -0.50
N TRP A 6 -25.36 -33.80 -0.44
CA TRP A 6 -24.42 -34.44 -1.34
C TRP A 6 -23.56 -35.40 -0.53
N GLY A 7 -23.60 -36.69 -0.87
CA GLY A 7 -22.84 -37.68 -0.12
C GLY A 7 -23.18 -39.11 -0.52
N GLU A 8 -22.66 -40.02 0.28
CA GLU A 8 -22.91 -41.45 0.14
C GLU A 8 -24.29 -41.80 0.69
N VAL A 9 -25.11 -42.43 -0.14
CA VAL A 9 -26.46 -42.88 0.19
C VAL A 9 -26.56 -44.38 -0.06
N GLU A 10 -27.33 -45.08 0.76
CA GLU A 10 -27.61 -46.50 0.59
C GLU A 10 -28.51 -46.75 -0.62
N HIS A 11 -28.36 -47.91 -1.23
CA HIS A 11 -29.13 -48.29 -2.42
C HIS A 11 -30.66 -48.31 -2.16
N GLU A 12 -31.08 -48.78 -0.97
CA GLU A 12 -32.50 -48.88 -0.59
C GLU A 12 -33.17 -47.50 -0.46
N ASP A 13 -32.44 -46.51 0.03
CA ASP A 13 -32.93 -45.14 0.19
C ASP A 13 -33.12 -44.44 -1.16
N LEU A 14 -32.22 -44.69 -2.12
CA LEU A 14 -32.33 -44.14 -3.48
C LEU A 14 -33.48 -44.77 -4.28
N GLU A 15 -33.69 -46.09 -4.15
CA GLU A 15 -34.85 -46.77 -4.73
C GLU A 15 -36.16 -46.20 -4.15
N SER A 16 -36.19 -45.96 -2.83
CA SER A 16 -37.35 -45.37 -2.14
C SER A 16 -37.66 -43.94 -2.62
N ALA A 17 -36.63 -43.20 -3.05
CA ALA A 17 -36.76 -41.87 -3.65
C ALA A 17 -37.10 -41.91 -5.16
N GLY A 18 -37.27 -43.09 -5.76
CA GLY A 18 -37.66 -43.28 -7.16
C GLY A 18 -36.50 -43.22 -8.17
N VAL A 19 -35.25 -43.34 -7.71
CA VAL A 19 -34.08 -43.41 -8.59
C VAL A 19 -33.81 -44.88 -8.92
N ASN A 20 -33.69 -45.22 -10.20
CA ASN A 20 -33.43 -46.59 -10.63
C ASN A 20 -31.92 -46.86 -10.66
N VAL A 21 -31.42 -47.64 -9.70
CA VAL A 21 -29.97 -47.79 -9.46
C VAL A 21 -29.41 -49.16 -9.88
N GLY A 22 -30.19 -49.99 -10.58
CA GLY A 22 -29.74 -51.28 -11.10
C GLY A 22 -29.72 -52.41 -10.07
N GLU A 23 -28.79 -53.37 -10.19
CA GLU A 23 -28.70 -54.52 -9.28
C GLU A 23 -28.30 -54.10 -7.86
N LYS A 24 -28.97 -54.71 -6.87
CA LYS A 24 -28.70 -54.47 -5.44
C LYS A 24 -27.34 -54.98 -5.04
N ASP A 25 -26.42 -54.06 -4.78
CA ASP A 25 -25.16 -54.33 -4.07
C ASP A 25 -25.24 -53.74 -2.67
N VAL A 26 -25.48 -54.59 -1.67
CA VAL A 26 -25.68 -54.21 -0.27
C VAL A 26 -24.42 -53.59 0.35
N LEU A 27 -23.24 -53.80 -0.25
CA LEU A 27 -21.96 -53.30 0.26
C LEU A 27 -21.51 -52.00 -0.41
N ARG A 28 -22.23 -51.51 -1.42
CA ARG A 28 -21.80 -50.36 -2.22
C ARG A 28 -22.63 -49.13 -1.88
N SER A 29 -22.01 -48.16 -1.23
CA SER A 29 -22.56 -46.81 -1.13
C SER A 29 -22.42 -46.07 -2.46
N ILE A 30 -23.42 -45.26 -2.80
CA ILE A 30 -23.48 -44.54 -4.07
C ILE A 30 -23.54 -43.05 -3.78
N SER A 31 -22.69 -42.28 -4.46
CA SER A 31 -22.71 -40.81 -4.35
C SER A 31 -23.94 -40.26 -5.05
N ALA A 32 -24.80 -39.57 -4.30
CA ALA A 32 -26.04 -39.01 -4.80
C ALA A 32 -26.34 -37.63 -4.20
N CYS A 33 -27.20 -36.89 -4.89
CA CYS A 33 -27.79 -35.65 -4.40
C CYS A 33 -29.25 -35.89 -4.01
N VAL A 34 -29.59 -35.56 -2.77
CA VAL A 34 -30.95 -35.63 -2.24
C VAL A 34 -31.43 -34.23 -1.90
N VAL A 35 -32.52 -33.82 -2.54
CA VAL A 35 -33.18 -32.53 -2.36
C VAL A 35 -34.38 -32.72 -1.45
N MET A 36 -34.35 -32.06 -0.30
CA MET A 36 -35.40 -32.10 0.70
C MET A 36 -36.00 -30.70 0.92
N ILE A 37 -37.32 -30.65 1.09
CA ILE A 37 -38.01 -29.43 1.55
C ILE A 37 -38.55 -29.73 2.94
N ASN A 38 -38.01 -29.04 3.95
CA ASN A 38 -38.25 -29.32 5.36
C ASN A 38 -37.90 -30.80 5.68
N ASN A 39 -38.92 -31.62 5.92
CA ASN A 39 -38.77 -33.05 6.28
C ASN A 39 -39.20 -33.99 5.13
N THR A 40 -39.49 -33.46 3.95
CA THR A 40 -39.97 -34.25 2.81
C THR A 40 -38.90 -34.29 1.73
N VAL A 41 -38.47 -35.50 1.35
CA VAL A 41 -37.63 -35.69 0.16
C VAL A 41 -38.48 -35.42 -1.08
N VAL A 42 -38.02 -34.49 -1.92
CA VAL A 42 -38.76 -34.08 -3.13
C VAL A 42 -38.12 -34.67 -4.38
N LYS A 43 -36.80 -34.83 -4.39
CA LYS A 43 -36.06 -35.36 -5.52
C LYS A 43 -34.74 -35.96 -5.05
N ALA A 44 -34.36 -37.10 -5.60
CA ALA A 44 -33.00 -37.62 -5.53
C ALA A 44 -32.48 -37.85 -6.95
N PHE A 45 -31.18 -37.68 -7.15
CA PHE A 45 -30.52 -38.03 -8.41
C PHE A 45 -29.07 -38.45 -8.11
N LEU A 46 -28.53 -39.31 -8.97
CA LEU A 46 -27.13 -39.75 -8.86
C LEU A 46 -26.19 -38.56 -9.06
N ASN A 47 -25.03 -38.59 -8.41
CA ASN A 47 -24.02 -37.57 -8.65
C ASN A 47 -23.67 -37.52 -10.16
N PRO A 48 -23.75 -36.35 -10.82
CA PRO A 48 -23.40 -36.23 -12.23
C PRO A 48 -21.94 -36.62 -12.53
N LEU A 49 -21.06 -36.58 -11.54
CA LEU A 49 -19.68 -37.04 -11.67
C LEU A 49 -19.55 -38.45 -11.09
N GLU A 50 -19.03 -39.38 -11.89
CA GLU A 50 -18.78 -40.77 -11.46
C GLU A 50 -17.76 -40.88 -10.31
N ASP A 51 -16.84 -39.92 -10.17
CA ASP A 51 -15.86 -39.86 -9.08
C ASP A 51 -16.50 -39.59 -7.71
N GLY A 52 -17.80 -39.28 -7.68
CA GLY A 52 -18.52 -38.99 -6.43
C GLY A 52 -18.07 -37.71 -5.73
N ALA A 53 -17.26 -36.88 -6.41
CA ALA A 53 -16.74 -35.62 -5.90
C ALA A 53 -17.89 -34.66 -5.55
N LEU A 54 -17.72 -33.94 -4.44
CA LEU A 54 -18.68 -32.90 -4.03
C LEU A 54 -18.62 -31.71 -5.00
N PRO A 55 -19.76 -31.08 -5.32
CA PRO A 55 -19.82 -29.90 -6.19
C PRO A 55 -19.39 -28.61 -5.48
N TYR A 56 -18.80 -28.70 -4.28
CA TYR A 56 -18.36 -27.56 -3.48
C TYR A 56 -16.84 -27.52 -3.40
N ASP A 57 -16.28 -26.31 -3.49
CA ASP A 57 -14.89 -26.03 -3.18
C ASP A 57 -14.82 -25.28 -1.85
N PHE A 58 -13.94 -25.74 -0.97
CA PHE A 58 -13.74 -25.12 0.33
C PHE A 58 -12.42 -24.34 0.31
N TYR A 59 -12.51 -23.03 0.51
CA TYR A 59 -11.33 -22.20 0.74
C TYR A 59 -11.24 -21.81 2.21
N VAL A 60 -10.09 -22.09 2.80
CA VAL A 60 -9.78 -21.77 4.18
C VAL A 60 -8.45 -21.04 4.25
N TRP A 61 -8.32 -20.11 5.19
CA TRP A 61 -7.08 -19.36 5.39
C TRP A 61 -5.98 -20.26 5.97
N GLU A 62 -6.24 -20.90 7.11
CA GLU A 62 -5.39 -21.98 7.65
C GLU A 62 -6.14 -23.32 7.69
N LYS A 63 -5.49 -24.38 7.18
CA LYS A 63 -6.05 -25.72 7.08
C LYS A 63 -5.99 -26.45 8.44
N ILE A 64 -7.05 -27.18 8.75
CA ILE A 64 -7.11 -28.07 9.92
C ILE A 64 -7.28 -29.50 9.42
N ALA A 65 -6.54 -30.45 9.99
CA ALA A 65 -6.67 -31.85 9.62
C ALA A 65 -8.07 -32.37 10.00
N GLY A 66 -8.73 -33.05 9.06
CA GLY A 66 -10.04 -33.69 9.30
C GLY A 66 -11.25 -32.75 9.29
N SER A 67 -11.10 -31.50 8.87
CA SER A 67 -12.21 -30.54 8.75
C SER A 67 -12.17 -29.81 7.41
N CYS A 68 -13.34 -29.62 6.79
CA CYS A 68 -13.50 -28.72 5.63
C CYS A 68 -13.43 -27.24 6.04
N TRP A 69 -13.67 -26.94 7.33
CA TRP A 69 -13.50 -25.62 7.91
C TRP A 69 -12.10 -25.43 8.48
N GLY A 70 -11.59 -24.22 8.35
CA GLY A 70 -10.26 -23.83 8.84
C GLY A 70 -10.29 -22.62 9.75
N TYR A 71 -9.12 -22.18 10.19
CA TYR A 71 -9.00 -20.96 11.01
C TYR A 71 -8.97 -19.73 10.11
N GLY A 72 -9.79 -18.73 10.43
CA GLY A 72 -9.75 -17.41 9.82
C GLY A 72 -8.81 -16.45 10.55
N VAL A 73 -8.51 -15.33 9.90
CA VAL A 73 -7.68 -14.24 10.48
C VAL A 73 -8.14 -13.81 11.88
N PRO A 74 -9.44 -13.61 12.18
CA PRO A 74 -9.88 -13.23 13.53
C PRO A 74 -9.59 -14.28 14.60
N TYR A 75 -9.50 -15.56 14.22
CA TYR A 75 -9.14 -16.63 15.14
C TYR A 75 -7.64 -16.61 15.45
N LEU A 76 -6.81 -16.36 14.42
CA LEU A 76 -5.35 -16.27 14.56
C LEU A 76 -4.97 -15.14 15.53
N MET A 77 -5.47 -13.92 15.31
CA MET A 77 -5.13 -12.75 16.16
C MET A 77 -5.94 -12.67 17.47
N ARG A 78 -6.69 -13.71 17.86
CA ARG A 78 -7.64 -13.63 18.99
C ARG A 78 -6.96 -13.30 20.31
N ALA A 79 -5.75 -13.81 20.54
CA ALA A 79 -5.03 -13.58 21.79
C ALA A 79 -4.58 -12.11 21.90
N GLN A 80 -4.05 -11.56 20.82
CA GLN A 80 -3.53 -10.21 20.69
C GLN A 80 -4.66 -9.20 20.74
N GLN A 81 -5.79 -9.48 20.08
CA GLN A 81 -6.99 -8.67 20.21
C GLN A 81 -7.46 -8.55 21.66
N LYS A 82 -7.37 -9.62 22.46
CA LYS A 82 -7.71 -9.54 23.89
C LYS A 82 -6.74 -8.65 24.66
N VAL A 83 -5.43 -8.78 24.40
CA VAL A 83 -4.40 -7.94 25.02
C VAL A 83 -4.59 -6.48 24.64
N LEU A 84 -4.80 -6.19 23.36
CA LEU A 84 -5.04 -4.84 22.84
C LEU A 84 -6.27 -4.20 23.50
N ASN A 85 -7.39 -4.94 23.56
CA ASN A 85 -8.61 -4.47 24.20
C ASN A 85 -8.43 -4.23 25.70
N ALA A 86 -7.68 -5.09 26.39
CA ALA A 86 -7.39 -4.92 27.81
C ALA A 86 -6.50 -3.69 28.05
N ALA A 87 -5.41 -3.56 27.29
CA ALA A 87 -4.46 -2.45 27.40
C ALA A 87 -5.12 -1.11 27.07
N TRP A 88 -5.94 -1.06 26.01
CA TRP A 88 -6.67 0.15 25.63
C TRP A 88 -7.66 0.60 26.71
N ARG A 89 -8.41 -0.33 27.30
CA ARG A 89 -9.31 -0.02 28.42
C ARG A 89 -8.55 0.51 29.62
N GLN A 90 -7.44 -0.14 29.98
CA GLN A 90 -6.61 0.29 31.09
C GLN A 90 -5.97 1.67 30.86
N MET A 91 -5.61 1.98 29.61
CA MET A 91 -5.09 3.29 29.22
C MET A 91 -6.15 4.38 29.37
N MET A 92 -7.40 4.10 28.99
CA MET A 92 -8.52 5.02 29.17
C MET A 92 -8.87 5.22 30.65
N ASP A 93 -8.83 4.16 31.46
CA ASP A 93 -9.05 4.25 32.91
C ASP A 93 -7.92 5.06 33.58
N ASN A 94 -6.66 4.81 33.20
CA ASN A 94 -5.52 5.60 33.69
C ASN A 94 -5.66 7.07 33.30
N ALA A 95 -5.98 7.35 32.03
CA ALA A 95 -6.22 8.71 31.56
C ALA A 95 -7.35 9.41 32.31
N GLY A 96 -8.44 8.69 32.64
CA GLY A 96 -9.52 9.25 33.44
C GLY A 96 -9.05 9.72 34.82
N VAL A 97 -8.21 8.93 35.50
CA VAL A 97 -7.69 9.26 36.84
C VAL A 97 -6.58 10.32 36.79
N THR A 98 -5.74 10.32 35.76
CA THR A 98 -4.57 11.22 35.65
C THR A 98 -4.87 12.50 34.88
N SER A 99 -6.06 12.61 34.26
CA SER A 99 -6.48 13.79 33.47
C SER A 99 -6.55 15.09 34.28
N GLY A 100 -6.73 14.98 35.60
CA GLY A 100 -6.81 16.13 36.49
C GLY A 100 -6.22 15.84 37.86
N PRO A 101 -5.64 16.85 38.52
CA PRO A 101 -5.17 16.70 39.90
C PRO A 101 -6.37 16.47 40.83
N GLN A 102 -6.18 15.66 41.86
CA GLN A 102 -7.12 15.64 42.98
C GLN A 102 -6.85 16.84 43.88
N ILE A 103 -7.89 17.62 44.14
CA ILE A 103 -7.79 18.86 44.90
C ILE A 103 -8.34 18.61 46.31
N VAL A 104 -7.50 18.80 47.31
CA VAL A 104 -7.89 18.75 48.73
C VAL A 104 -7.97 20.17 49.24
N VAL A 105 -9.14 20.54 49.75
CA VAL A 105 -9.42 21.87 50.26
C VAL A 105 -9.94 21.78 51.69
N ASN A 106 -9.41 22.62 52.57
CA ASN A 106 -9.98 22.78 53.92
C ASN A 106 -11.08 23.86 53.89
N PRO A 107 -12.37 23.49 54.00
CA PRO A 107 -13.48 24.43 53.84
C PRO A 107 -13.60 25.44 54.98
N ASN A 108 -12.94 25.21 56.12
CA ASN A 108 -13.02 26.09 57.28
C ASN A 108 -12.12 27.33 57.12
N VAL A 109 -11.16 27.30 56.20
CA VAL A 109 -10.11 28.32 56.11
C VAL A 109 -10.14 29.09 54.79
N ILE A 110 -10.80 28.55 53.77
CA ILE A 110 -11.03 29.24 52.50
C ILE A 110 -12.47 29.10 52.02
N GLN A 111 -13.02 30.18 51.49
CA GLN A 111 -14.39 30.24 50.97
C GLN A 111 -14.38 30.81 49.54
N PRO A 112 -15.06 30.16 48.57
CA PRO A 112 -15.16 30.71 47.22
C PRO A 112 -16.00 32.00 47.21
N ALA A 113 -15.56 33.02 46.47
CA ALA A 113 -16.25 34.30 46.39
C ALA A 113 -17.66 34.19 45.76
N ASP A 114 -17.84 33.23 44.85
CA ASP A 114 -19.10 32.93 44.16
C ASP A 114 -19.97 31.90 44.92
N LYS A 115 -19.54 31.44 46.10
CA LYS A 115 -20.18 30.38 46.90
C LYS A 115 -20.31 29.02 46.20
N GLN A 116 -19.68 28.83 45.03
CA GLN A 116 -19.67 27.57 44.30
C GLN A 116 -18.32 26.89 44.47
N TRP A 117 -18.29 25.58 44.66
CA TRP A 117 -17.02 24.83 44.82
C TRP A 117 -16.42 24.35 43.50
N GLN A 118 -17.14 24.50 42.38
CA GLN A 118 -16.65 24.14 41.06
C GLN A 118 -15.50 25.07 40.64
N LEU A 119 -14.41 24.50 40.16
CA LEU A 119 -13.31 25.26 39.60
C LEU A 119 -13.73 25.88 38.27
N SER A 120 -13.46 27.17 38.08
CA SER A 120 -13.71 27.90 36.85
C SER A 120 -12.55 28.85 36.56
N ALA A 121 -12.44 29.31 35.32
CA ALA A 121 -11.38 30.23 34.93
C ALA A 121 -11.45 31.53 35.77
N ARG A 122 -10.30 31.97 36.30
CA ARG A 122 -10.15 33.21 37.10
C ARG A 122 -11.00 33.28 38.38
N LYS A 123 -11.25 32.13 39.02
CA LYS A 123 -11.97 32.06 40.29
C LYS A 123 -11.20 32.71 41.45
N ILE A 124 -11.91 33.49 42.27
CA ILE A 124 -11.36 34.20 43.45
C ILE A 124 -11.78 33.46 44.73
N TRP A 125 -10.83 33.32 45.66
CA TRP A 125 -11.02 32.66 46.95
C TRP A 125 -10.71 33.64 48.08
N TRP A 126 -11.58 33.68 49.09
CA TRP A 126 -11.34 34.42 50.33
C TRP A 126 -10.67 33.49 51.34
N ALA A 127 -9.52 33.89 51.86
CA ALA A 127 -8.89 33.24 53.00
C ALA A 127 -9.30 33.97 54.29
N THR A 128 -9.56 33.22 55.36
CA THR A 128 -9.76 33.79 56.69
C THR A 128 -8.42 34.23 57.30
N ASP A 129 -8.43 35.25 58.16
CA ASP A 129 -7.22 35.83 58.79
C ASP A 129 -6.41 34.85 59.66
N GLU A 130 -6.95 33.68 59.99
CA GLU A 130 -6.29 32.62 60.78
C GLU A 130 -5.33 31.73 59.96
N LEU A 131 -5.11 32.02 58.67
CA LEU A 131 -4.29 31.18 57.79
C LEU A 131 -2.86 31.70 57.66
N ASP A 132 -1.91 31.00 58.28
CA ASP A 132 -0.47 31.33 58.19
C ASP A 132 0.13 31.09 56.77
N ASP A 133 -0.36 30.09 56.03
CA ASP A 133 0.12 29.76 54.68
C ASP A 133 -1.02 29.26 53.78
N VAL A 134 -1.28 29.99 52.70
CA VAL A 134 -2.31 29.68 51.69
C VAL A 134 -2.13 28.29 51.07
N ARG A 135 -0.89 27.80 50.99
CA ARG A 135 -0.57 26.47 50.43
C ARG A 135 -1.09 25.31 51.28
N LYS A 136 -1.34 25.53 52.56
CA LYS A 136 -1.92 24.51 53.46
C LYS A 136 -3.44 24.43 53.35
N ALA A 137 -4.09 25.47 52.84
CA ALA A 137 -5.54 25.47 52.62
C ALA A 137 -5.94 24.80 51.30
N PHE A 138 -5.02 24.79 50.32
CA PHE A 138 -5.25 24.26 48.99
C PHE A 138 -4.06 23.40 48.55
N ALA A 139 -4.27 22.10 48.45
CA ALA A 139 -3.27 21.15 47.97
C ALA A 139 -3.80 20.38 46.77
N THR A 140 -2.95 20.24 45.74
CA THR A 140 -3.21 19.43 44.55
C THR A 140 -2.31 18.21 44.56
N PHE A 141 -2.90 17.03 44.41
CA PHE A 141 -2.18 15.77 44.25
C PHE A 141 -2.31 15.31 42.81
N GLU A 142 -1.18 15.23 42.13
CA GLU A 142 -1.09 14.67 40.78
C GLU A 142 -0.72 13.18 40.89
N PHE A 143 -1.36 12.35 40.07
CA PHE A 143 -0.99 10.96 39.91
C PHE A 143 -0.12 10.81 38.67
N ASN A 144 0.94 10.01 38.77
CA ASN A 144 1.76 9.70 37.61
C ASN A 144 0.92 8.98 36.55
N SER A 145 1.01 9.48 35.32
CA SER A 145 0.46 8.82 34.15
C SER A 145 1.34 7.64 33.76
N HIS A 146 0.71 6.50 33.45
CA HIS A 146 1.39 5.31 32.90
C HIS A 146 0.96 5.03 31.47
N GLN A 147 0.54 6.09 30.75
CA GLN A 147 0.07 5.98 29.37
C GLN A 147 1.17 5.51 28.42
N ASP A 148 2.42 5.90 28.64
CA ASP A 148 3.54 5.52 27.76
C ASP A 148 3.85 4.02 27.84
N GLU A 149 3.83 3.44 29.05
CA GLU A 149 4.02 2.01 29.27
C GLU A 149 2.86 1.21 28.65
N LEU A 150 1.62 1.68 28.79
CA LEU A 150 0.44 1.05 28.19
C LEU A 150 0.43 1.17 26.66
N ALA A 151 0.87 2.31 26.11
CA ALA A 151 1.04 2.50 24.68
C ALA A 151 2.11 1.56 24.10
N ASN A 152 3.18 1.27 24.85
CA ASN A 152 4.19 0.29 24.45
C ASN A 152 3.62 -1.15 24.41
N ILE A 153 2.75 -1.51 25.35
CA ILE A 153 2.04 -2.80 25.30
C ILE A 153 1.14 -2.89 24.07
N ILE A 154 0.42 -1.81 23.74
CA ILE A 154 -0.42 -1.74 22.54
C ILE A 154 0.43 -1.95 21.28
N LYS A 155 1.55 -1.24 21.14
CA LYS A 155 2.47 -1.40 19.99
C LYS A 155 2.97 -2.84 19.88
N MET A 156 3.45 -3.42 20.98
CA MET A 156 3.92 -4.80 21.00
C MET A 156 2.80 -5.80 20.62
N ALA A 157 1.57 -5.59 21.09
CA ALA A 157 0.44 -6.44 20.75
C ALA A 157 0.07 -6.33 19.26
N THR A 158 0.14 -5.14 18.68
CA THR A 158 -0.07 -4.91 17.24
C THR A 158 1.04 -5.57 16.41
N ASP A 159 2.31 -5.38 16.77
CA ASP A 159 3.45 -5.99 16.06
C ASP A 159 3.38 -7.53 16.08
N LEU A 160 2.97 -8.11 17.21
CA LEU A 160 2.75 -9.56 17.33
C LEU A 160 1.53 -10.02 16.52
N ALA A 161 0.46 -9.22 16.46
CA ALA A 161 -0.72 -9.55 15.65
C ALA A 161 -0.36 -9.59 14.15
N ASP A 162 0.45 -8.65 13.69
CA ASP A 162 0.97 -8.63 12.32
C ASP A 162 1.83 -9.86 12.02
N ALA A 163 2.69 -10.24 12.95
CA ALA A 163 3.56 -11.42 12.82
C ALA A 163 2.76 -12.73 12.73
N GLU A 164 1.69 -12.88 13.52
CA GLU A 164 0.86 -14.09 13.52
C GLU A 164 -0.07 -14.21 12.32
N VAL A 165 -0.60 -13.09 11.84
CA VAL A 165 -1.47 -13.09 10.65
C VAL A 165 -0.64 -13.19 9.36
N GLY A 166 0.64 -12.81 9.43
CA GLY A 166 1.53 -12.79 8.28
C GLY A 166 1.18 -11.69 7.27
N LEU A 167 0.49 -10.63 7.72
CA LEU A 167 0.12 -9.46 6.92
C LEU A 167 0.71 -8.20 7.57
N PRO A 168 1.98 -7.86 7.28
CA PRO A 168 2.59 -6.65 7.81
C PRO A 168 1.79 -5.39 7.44
N MET A 169 1.69 -4.41 8.34
CA MET A 169 1.02 -3.11 8.09
C MET A 169 1.51 -2.41 6.80
N LEU A 170 2.78 -2.61 6.42
CA LEU A 170 3.35 -2.12 5.16
C LEU A 170 2.59 -2.58 3.90
N MET A 171 1.98 -3.77 3.94
CA MET A 171 1.14 -4.27 2.84
C MET A 171 -0.24 -3.63 2.81
N GLN A 172 -0.69 -3.08 3.94
CA GLN A 172 -2.00 -2.42 4.09
C GLN A 172 -1.96 -0.95 3.63
N GLY A 173 -0.83 -0.49 3.09
CA GLY A 173 -0.64 0.86 2.55
C GLY A 173 -0.23 1.90 3.58
N GLU A 174 -0.05 1.51 4.85
CA GLU A 174 0.47 2.40 5.88
C GLU A 174 2.00 2.43 5.78
N LYS A 175 2.54 3.59 5.38
CA LYS A 175 3.97 3.88 5.39
C LYS A 175 4.47 4.10 6.83
N GLY A 176 4.27 3.14 7.72
CA GLY A 176 4.98 3.10 9.00
C GLY A 176 6.46 2.81 8.76
N ALA A 177 7.34 3.47 9.52
CA ALA A 177 8.81 3.32 9.64
C ALA A 177 9.51 2.42 8.60
N ALA A 178 9.30 2.69 7.31
CA ALA A 178 9.93 1.93 6.25
C ALA A 178 11.41 2.36 6.20
N PRO A 179 12.38 1.43 6.20
CA PRO A 179 13.77 1.81 6.07
C PRO A 179 13.99 2.57 4.76
N ASP A 180 14.62 3.75 4.82
CA ASP A 180 14.87 4.64 3.68
C ASP A 180 15.75 4.01 2.58
N THR A 181 16.32 2.85 2.85
CA THR A 181 17.12 2.09 1.88
C THR A 181 16.21 1.28 0.96
N VAL A 182 16.30 1.52 -0.36
CA VAL A 182 15.60 0.77 -1.42
C VAL A 182 15.75 -0.75 -1.24
N GLY A 183 16.93 -1.23 -0.82
CA GLY A 183 17.19 -2.65 -0.55
C GLY A 183 16.45 -3.21 0.68
N GLY A 184 16.34 -2.44 1.77
CA GLY A 184 15.59 -2.83 2.97
C GLY A 184 14.08 -2.89 2.72
N MET A 185 13.55 -1.93 1.96
CA MET A 185 12.14 -1.93 1.54
C MET A 185 11.83 -3.11 0.61
N GLN A 186 12.71 -3.42 -0.34
CA GLN A 186 12.55 -4.58 -1.23
C GLN A 186 12.61 -5.91 -0.48
N MET A 187 13.50 -6.05 0.52
CA MET A 187 13.57 -7.28 1.33
C MET A 187 12.30 -7.48 2.16
N LEU A 188 11.79 -6.40 2.78
CA LEU A 188 10.53 -6.44 3.52
C LEU A 188 9.34 -6.76 2.62
N MET A 189 9.23 -6.14 1.44
CA MET A 189 8.19 -6.43 0.45
C MET A 189 8.25 -7.88 -0.06
N ASN A 190 9.47 -8.41 -0.28
CA ASN A 190 9.66 -9.80 -0.66
C ASN A 190 9.27 -10.77 0.45
N SER A 191 9.57 -10.46 1.73
CA SER A 191 9.15 -11.29 2.86
C SER A 191 7.64 -11.26 3.09
N ALA A 192 7.02 -10.07 2.98
CA ALA A 192 5.61 -9.85 3.22
C ALA A 192 4.73 -10.52 2.13
N SER A 193 5.21 -10.51 0.88
CA SER A 193 4.52 -11.18 -0.23
C SER A 193 4.56 -12.72 -0.16
N VAL A 194 5.37 -13.35 0.71
CA VAL A 194 5.40 -14.82 0.86
C VAL A 194 4.04 -15.35 1.33
N VAL A 195 3.40 -14.66 2.27
CA VAL A 195 2.12 -15.10 2.85
C VAL A 195 1.01 -14.96 1.82
N LEU A 196 0.91 -13.82 1.13
CA LEU A 196 -0.03 -13.68 0.02
C LEU A 196 0.20 -14.70 -1.08
N ARG A 197 1.46 -15.00 -1.44
CA ARG A 197 1.76 -16.04 -2.43
C ARG A 197 1.32 -17.42 -1.98
N ARG A 198 1.52 -17.76 -0.69
CA ARG A 198 1.01 -19.00 -0.11
C ARG A 198 -0.51 -19.07 -0.24
N LEU A 199 -1.23 -17.98 0.06
CA LEU A 199 -2.69 -17.91 -0.03
C LEU A 199 -3.19 -18.03 -1.46
N VAL A 200 -2.53 -17.37 -2.44
CA VAL A 200 -2.88 -17.52 -3.86
C VAL A 200 -2.63 -18.95 -4.33
N LYS A 201 -1.49 -19.55 -3.97
CA LYS A 201 -1.24 -20.97 -4.28
C LYS A 201 -2.28 -21.89 -3.63
N GLN A 202 -2.67 -21.59 -2.40
CA GLN A 202 -3.68 -22.32 -1.68
C GLN A 202 -5.06 -22.20 -2.32
N PHE A 203 -5.40 -21.04 -2.87
CA PHE A 203 -6.59 -20.83 -3.69
C PHE A 203 -6.52 -21.65 -4.98
N ASP A 204 -5.38 -21.64 -5.67
CA ASP A 204 -5.15 -22.43 -6.87
C ASP A 204 -5.31 -23.94 -6.62
N ASP A 205 -4.74 -24.43 -5.51
CA ASP A 205 -4.78 -25.85 -5.14
C ASP A 205 -6.16 -26.29 -4.62
N MET A 206 -6.94 -25.41 -3.97
CA MET A 206 -8.23 -25.75 -3.34
C MET A 206 -9.47 -25.38 -4.14
N ILE A 207 -9.39 -24.40 -5.02
CA ILE A 207 -10.50 -23.96 -5.86
C ILE A 207 -10.14 -24.20 -7.32
N THR A 208 -9.14 -23.50 -7.86
CA THR A 208 -8.90 -23.46 -9.31
C THR A 208 -8.69 -24.86 -9.90
N ARG A 209 -7.79 -25.66 -9.30
CA ARG A 209 -7.49 -27.02 -9.77
C ARG A 209 -8.70 -27.96 -9.65
N PRO A 210 -9.33 -28.17 -8.47
CA PRO A 210 -10.46 -29.09 -8.36
C PRO A 210 -11.67 -28.63 -9.16
N HIS A 211 -11.93 -27.32 -9.23
CA HIS A 211 -13.07 -26.77 -9.95
C HIS A 211 -12.96 -26.98 -11.46
N ILE A 212 -11.80 -26.66 -12.05
CA ILE A 212 -11.55 -26.92 -13.48
C ILE A 212 -11.56 -28.42 -13.75
N ARG A 213 -11.06 -29.24 -12.80
CA ARG A 213 -11.09 -30.70 -12.93
C ARG A 213 -12.51 -31.24 -13.02
N ARG A 214 -13.43 -30.75 -12.19
CA ARG A 214 -14.86 -31.12 -12.30
C ARG A 214 -15.46 -30.74 -13.65
N TYR A 215 -15.12 -29.58 -14.21
CA TYR A 215 -15.57 -29.22 -15.57
C TYR A 215 -14.95 -30.10 -16.65
N TYR A 216 -13.68 -30.46 -16.50
CA TYR A 216 -13.02 -31.40 -17.40
C TYR A 216 -13.69 -32.78 -17.34
N ASP A 217 -13.91 -33.33 -16.14
CA ASP A 217 -14.58 -34.62 -15.94
C ASP A 217 -16.01 -34.59 -16.49
N TYR A 218 -16.75 -33.50 -16.26
CA TYR A 218 -18.08 -33.28 -16.85
C TYR A 218 -18.03 -33.29 -18.38
N ASN A 219 -17.07 -32.58 -18.99
CA ASN A 219 -16.92 -32.55 -20.44
C ASN A 219 -16.47 -33.91 -21.00
N MET A 220 -15.67 -34.69 -20.28
CA MET A 220 -15.32 -36.05 -20.70
C MET A 220 -16.55 -36.96 -20.74
N MET A 221 -17.46 -36.82 -19.77
CA MET A 221 -18.66 -37.66 -19.66
C MET A 221 -19.77 -37.25 -20.63
N TYR A 222 -20.01 -35.95 -20.79
CA TYR A 222 -21.24 -35.44 -21.43
C TYR A 222 -21.02 -34.70 -22.76
N ASN A 223 -19.79 -34.36 -23.14
CA ASN A 223 -19.57 -33.65 -24.40
C ASN A 223 -19.70 -34.61 -25.60
N GLU A 224 -20.39 -34.16 -26.66
CA GLU A 224 -20.59 -34.92 -27.89
C GLU A 224 -19.34 -34.93 -28.79
N ASP A 225 -18.48 -33.92 -28.65
CA ASP A 225 -17.26 -33.77 -29.45
C ASP A 225 -16.11 -34.61 -28.87
N GLU A 226 -15.67 -35.63 -29.63
CA GLU A 226 -14.55 -36.49 -29.28
C GLU A 226 -13.19 -35.80 -29.42
N GLU A 227 -13.05 -34.70 -30.19
CA GLU A 227 -11.78 -33.99 -30.31
C GLU A 227 -11.38 -33.27 -29.01
N VAL A 228 -12.38 -32.87 -28.21
CA VAL A 228 -12.18 -32.23 -26.91
C VAL A 228 -11.85 -33.26 -25.83
N LYS A 229 -12.11 -34.55 -26.09
CA LYS A 229 -11.80 -35.66 -25.17
C LYS A 229 -10.35 -36.09 -25.31
N GLY A 230 -9.53 -35.69 -24.33
CA GLY A 230 -8.12 -36.02 -24.30
C GLY A 230 -7.60 -36.12 -22.88
N ASP A 231 -6.43 -36.74 -22.71
CA ASP A 231 -5.73 -36.85 -21.42
C ASP A 231 -5.08 -35.50 -21.08
N PHE A 232 -5.82 -34.66 -20.35
CA PHE A 232 -5.36 -33.33 -19.95
C PHE A 232 -5.13 -33.29 -18.44
N SER A 233 -3.92 -32.89 -18.05
CA SER A 233 -3.60 -32.59 -16.65
C SER A 233 -3.69 -31.09 -16.39
N ILE A 234 -4.51 -30.70 -15.41
CA ILE A 234 -4.73 -29.30 -15.05
C ILE A 234 -3.65 -28.83 -14.08
N ASP A 235 -2.88 -27.82 -14.48
CA ASP A 235 -1.84 -27.18 -13.67
C ASP A 235 -2.13 -25.68 -13.52
N ALA A 236 -2.59 -25.27 -12.33
CA ALA A 236 -2.86 -23.87 -12.01
C ALA A 236 -1.54 -23.15 -11.65
N ARG A 237 -1.05 -22.29 -12.56
CA ARG A 237 0.26 -21.60 -12.42
C ARG A 237 0.18 -20.15 -11.95
N GLY A 238 -0.93 -19.72 -11.36
CA GLY A 238 -1.21 -18.30 -11.07
C GLY A 238 -0.09 -17.60 -10.29
N SER A 239 0.19 -18.07 -9.08
CA SER A 239 1.24 -17.48 -8.23
C SER A 239 2.67 -17.81 -8.68
N SER A 240 2.90 -19.02 -9.20
CA SER A 240 4.24 -19.52 -9.49
C SER A 240 4.81 -18.93 -10.77
N ALA A 241 4.01 -18.74 -11.81
CA ALA A 241 4.44 -18.10 -13.06
C ALA A 241 4.81 -16.63 -12.84
N LEU A 242 4.02 -15.92 -12.03
CA LEU A 242 4.31 -14.52 -11.68
C LEU A 242 5.60 -14.39 -10.86
N LEU A 243 5.82 -15.27 -9.88
CA LEU A 243 7.05 -15.27 -9.08
C LEU A 243 8.28 -15.62 -9.92
N ILE A 244 8.21 -16.64 -10.77
CA ILE A 244 9.32 -17.00 -11.65
C ILE A 244 9.65 -15.82 -12.56
N ARG A 245 8.64 -15.14 -13.09
CA ARG A 245 8.84 -13.95 -13.92
C ARG A 245 9.50 -12.81 -13.14
N ASP A 246 9.08 -12.57 -11.90
CA ASP A 246 9.66 -11.51 -11.06
C ASP A 246 11.11 -11.80 -10.66
N ILE A 247 11.42 -13.05 -10.30
CA ILE A 247 12.80 -13.50 -10.05
C ILE A 247 13.65 -13.39 -11.33
N GLN A 248 13.10 -13.77 -12.49
CA GLN A 248 13.78 -13.61 -13.77
C GLN A 248 14.08 -12.13 -14.06
N ASN A 249 13.12 -11.23 -13.82
CA ASN A 249 13.31 -9.78 -13.96
C ASN A 249 14.45 -9.26 -13.08
N GLN A 250 14.46 -9.66 -11.81
CA GLN A 250 15.53 -9.26 -10.88
C GLN A 250 16.89 -9.85 -11.30
N ALA A 251 16.91 -11.11 -11.73
CA ALA A 251 18.12 -11.76 -12.23
C ALA A 251 18.64 -11.05 -13.49
N PHE A 252 17.78 -10.63 -14.41
CA PHE A 252 18.18 -9.89 -15.61
C PHE A 252 18.83 -8.54 -15.26
N LEU A 253 18.30 -7.81 -14.29
CA LEU A 253 18.92 -6.55 -13.83
C LEU A 253 20.29 -6.79 -13.20
N ASN A 254 20.44 -7.83 -12.37
CA ASN A 254 21.72 -8.20 -11.77
C ASN A 254 22.74 -8.65 -12.83
N LEU A 255 22.29 -9.43 -13.83
CA LEU A 255 23.13 -9.87 -14.94
C LEU A 255 23.52 -8.69 -15.84
N LEU A 256 22.65 -7.68 -16.01
CA LEU A 256 22.96 -6.47 -16.77
C LEU A 256 24.07 -5.66 -16.08
N ALA A 257 24.00 -5.53 -14.75
CA ALA A 257 25.07 -4.93 -13.96
C ALA A 257 26.38 -5.73 -14.05
N ALA A 258 26.30 -7.07 -14.07
CA ALA A 258 27.47 -7.93 -14.25
C ALA A 258 28.05 -7.83 -15.68
N ALA A 259 27.21 -7.69 -16.70
CA ALA A 259 27.63 -7.51 -18.10
C ALA A 259 28.36 -6.19 -18.34
N ALA A 260 28.16 -5.18 -17.49
CA ALA A 260 28.95 -3.96 -17.50
C ALA A 260 30.41 -4.17 -17.05
N ASN A 261 30.72 -5.30 -16.40
CA ASN A 261 32.09 -5.65 -16.03
C ASN A 261 32.84 -6.20 -17.26
N PRO A 262 34.01 -5.63 -17.63
CA PRO A 262 34.79 -6.06 -18.81
C PRO A 262 35.14 -7.54 -18.86
N VAL A 263 35.26 -8.20 -17.70
CA VAL A 263 35.59 -9.64 -17.62
C VAL A 263 34.40 -10.51 -18.03
N PHE A 264 33.18 -10.13 -17.63
CA PHE A 264 31.96 -10.89 -17.92
C PHE A 264 31.29 -10.46 -19.23
N GLY A 265 31.51 -9.22 -19.67
CA GLY A 265 31.01 -8.70 -20.95
C GLY A 265 31.56 -9.43 -22.19
N MET A 266 32.68 -10.15 -22.08
CA MET A 266 33.17 -11.02 -23.17
C MET A 266 32.35 -12.31 -23.34
N TYR A 267 31.64 -12.73 -22.29
CA TYR A 267 30.85 -13.96 -22.28
C TYR A 267 29.33 -13.72 -22.37
N ILE A 268 28.90 -12.47 -22.25
CA ILE A 268 27.48 -12.09 -22.18
C ILE A 268 27.21 -11.07 -23.27
N ASP A 269 26.23 -11.33 -24.14
CA ASP A 269 25.71 -10.38 -25.11
C ASP A 269 24.74 -9.40 -24.39
N PRO A 270 25.16 -8.14 -24.11
CA PRO A 270 24.36 -7.22 -23.30
C PRO A 270 23.08 -6.79 -24.02
N GLN A 271 23.07 -6.81 -25.35
CA GLN A 271 21.94 -6.40 -26.17
C GLN A 271 20.79 -7.40 -26.05
N LYS A 272 21.09 -8.69 -26.24
CA LYS A 272 20.09 -9.76 -26.09
C LYS A 272 19.61 -9.91 -24.66
N LEU A 273 20.49 -9.66 -23.68
CA LEU A 273 20.11 -9.67 -22.27
C LEU A 273 19.12 -8.54 -21.95
N PHE A 274 19.38 -7.33 -22.47
CA PHE A 274 18.50 -6.18 -22.30
C PHE A 274 17.15 -6.39 -23.02
N GLU A 275 17.16 -6.96 -24.22
CA GLU A 275 15.93 -7.32 -24.95
C GLU A 275 15.04 -8.28 -24.14
N LYS A 276 15.63 -9.35 -23.56
CA LYS A 276 14.89 -10.28 -22.70
C LYS A 276 14.39 -9.62 -21.41
N ALA A 277 15.13 -8.66 -20.86
CA ALA A 277 14.70 -7.91 -19.69
C ALA A 277 13.47 -7.02 -20.00
N LEU A 278 13.44 -6.37 -21.17
CA LEU A 278 12.31 -5.55 -21.63
C LEU A 278 11.06 -6.39 -21.92
N GLN A 279 11.23 -7.52 -22.61
CA GLN A 279 10.14 -8.47 -22.87
C GLN A 279 9.49 -8.96 -21.57
N ALA A 280 10.30 -9.22 -20.54
CA ALA A 280 9.80 -9.67 -19.25
C ALA A 280 9.10 -8.56 -18.42
N GLN A 281 9.24 -7.28 -18.83
CA GLN A 281 8.46 -6.14 -18.34
C GLN A 281 7.25 -5.79 -19.22
N HIS A 282 6.94 -6.57 -20.27
CA HIS A 282 5.91 -6.27 -21.27
C HIS A 282 6.17 -4.98 -22.04
N ILE A 283 7.43 -4.62 -22.22
CA ILE A 283 7.82 -3.50 -23.07
C ILE A 283 8.36 -4.08 -24.36
N ASP A 284 7.79 -3.67 -25.50
CA ASP A 284 8.27 -4.11 -26.80
C ASP A 284 9.69 -3.57 -27.03
N PRO A 285 10.69 -4.44 -27.22
CA PRO A 285 12.03 -4.01 -27.58
C PRO A 285 12.06 -3.04 -28.77
N ALA A 286 11.19 -3.25 -29.76
CA ALA A 286 11.16 -2.43 -30.97
C ALA A 286 10.83 -0.95 -30.70
N GLU A 287 10.12 -0.66 -29.60
CA GLU A 287 9.80 0.72 -29.20
C GLU A 287 10.95 1.43 -28.48
N ILE A 288 11.92 0.68 -27.92
CA ILE A 288 13.03 1.23 -27.12
C ILE A 288 14.36 1.21 -27.86
N PHE A 289 14.61 0.19 -28.69
CA PHE A 289 15.86 0.09 -29.42
C PHE A 289 15.95 1.17 -30.49
N LYS A 290 17.09 1.86 -30.54
CA LYS A 290 17.43 2.77 -31.63
C LYS A 290 17.59 1.98 -32.93
N SER A 291 17.32 2.62 -34.07
CA SER A 291 17.51 1.96 -35.37
C SER A 291 18.97 1.57 -35.59
N ASP A 292 19.19 0.51 -36.38
CA ASP A 292 20.54 0.00 -36.67
C ASP A 292 21.45 1.10 -37.26
N GLU A 293 20.89 1.98 -38.09
CA GLU A 293 21.60 3.14 -38.66
C GLU A 293 22.04 4.17 -37.60
N GLU A 294 21.23 4.40 -36.56
CA GLU A 294 21.60 5.28 -35.45
C GLU A 294 22.67 4.65 -34.55
N ILE A 295 22.58 3.32 -34.36
CA ILE A 295 23.58 2.56 -33.59
C ILE A 295 24.93 2.56 -34.30
N GLU A 296 24.96 2.37 -35.62
CA GLU A 296 26.19 2.45 -36.42
C GLU A 296 26.81 3.84 -36.38
N LYS A 297 26.01 4.91 -36.52
CA LYS A 297 26.51 6.29 -36.38
C LYS A 297 27.11 6.57 -35.01
N ILE A 298 26.51 6.05 -33.94
CA ILE A 298 27.04 6.18 -32.56
C ILE A 298 28.33 5.36 -32.40
N LYS A 299 28.39 4.14 -32.95
CA LYS A 299 29.59 3.29 -32.93
C LYS A 299 30.72 3.91 -33.73
N GLU A 300 30.44 4.50 -34.89
CA GLU A 300 31.42 5.23 -35.70
C GLU A 300 31.90 6.50 -34.99
N GLN A 301 31.01 7.26 -34.34
CA GLN A 301 31.42 8.39 -33.50
C GLN A 301 32.30 7.96 -32.31
N GLN A 302 31.95 6.85 -31.64
CA GLN A 302 32.77 6.31 -30.56
C GLN A 302 34.10 5.73 -31.06
N ALA A 303 34.11 5.06 -32.21
CA ALA A 303 35.31 4.53 -32.84
C ALA A 303 36.22 5.65 -33.36
N GLN A 304 35.66 6.75 -33.87
CA GLN A 304 36.42 7.96 -34.23
C GLN A 304 37.01 8.67 -32.99
N MET A 305 36.31 8.64 -31.85
CA MET A 305 36.86 9.11 -30.57
C MET A 305 37.92 8.17 -29.98
N ALA A 306 37.85 6.85 -30.23
CA ALA A 306 38.82 5.87 -29.74
C ALA A 306 40.03 5.66 -30.67
N ALA A 307 39.89 5.94 -31.98
CA ALA A 307 40.96 5.90 -32.97
C ALA A 307 41.87 7.15 -32.93
N GLN A 308 41.48 8.19 -32.18
CA GLN A 308 42.44 9.12 -31.60
C GLN A 308 43.09 8.44 -30.38
N GLY A 309 44.19 7.72 -30.61
CA GLY A 309 45.11 7.28 -29.55
C GLY A 309 45.46 8.45 -28.60
N PRO A 310 45.87 8.14 -27.36
CA PRO A 310 45.54 8.90 -26.15
C PRO A 310 45.64 10.41 -26.36
N GLY A 311 44.47 11.04 -26.46
CA GLY A 311 44.34 12.50 -26.49
C GLY A 311 44.98 13.13 -25.25
N PRO A 312 45.49 14.37 -25.38
CA PRO A 312 46.49 14.94 -24.47
C PRO A 312 45.94 15.12 -23.05
N ASP A 313 46.81 14.92 -22.07
CA ASP A 313 46.69 15.18 -20.63
C ASP A 313 45.37 15.89 -20.20
N PRO A 314 44.54 15.30 -19.32
CA PRO A 314 43.25 15.85 -18.84
C PRO A 314 43.29 17.30 -18.30
N ARG A 315 44.49 17.84 -18.08
CA ARG A 315 44.73 19.22 -17.64
C ARG A 315 44.44 20.25 -18.73
N ILE A 316 44.67 19.96 -20.01
CA ILE A 316 44.45 20.95 -21.09
C ILE A 316 42.98 20.99 -21.51
N GLN A 317 42.29 19.84 -21.52
CA GLN A 317 40.85 19.77 -21.80
C GLN A 317 40.02 20.34 -20.64
N ALA A 318 40.43 20.09 -19.38
CA ALA A 318 39.83 20.75 -18.22
C ALA A 318 40.09 22.27 -18.20
N ALA A 319 41.24 22.74 -18.71
CA ALA A 319 41.53 24.17 -18.83
C ALA A 319 40.69 24.83 -19.93
N GLN A 320 40.48 24.19 -21.08
CA GLN A 320 39.60 24.70 -22.14
C GLN A 320 38.12 24.67 -21.73
N ILE A 321 37.66 23.61 -21.06
CA ILE A 321 36.29 23.53 -20.55
C ILE A 321 36.07 24.55 -19.43
N ARG A 322 37.03 24.73 -18.50
CA ARG A 322 36.94 25.80 -17.48
C ARG A 322 36.97 27.19 -18.11
N ALA A 323 37.83 27.44 -19.10
CA ALA A 323 37.86 28.72 -19.81
C ALA A 323 36.53 29.00 -20.56
N GLN A 324 35.92 28.00 -21.18
CA GLN A 324 34.59 28.16 -21.80
C GLN A 324 33.47 28.33 -20.76
N THR A 325 33.55 27.62 -19.63
CA THR A 325 32.55 27.72 -18.55
C THR A 325 32.64 29.08 -17.86
N ASP A 326 33.83 29.61 -17.64
CA ASP A 326 34.03 30.95 -17.09
C ASP A 326 33.59 32.03 -18.08
N MET A 327 33.86 31.85 -19.38
CA MET A 327 33.38 32.76 -20.42
C MET A 327 31.84 32.75 -20.51
N GLN A 328 31.19 31.58 -20.41
CA GLN A 328 29.72 31.48 -20.35
C GLN A 328 29.14 32.06 -19.06
N LYS A 329 29.76 31.87 -17.90
CA LYS A 329 29.32 32.48 -16.64
C LYS A 329 29.41 34.00 -16.69
N VAL A 330 30.49 34.56 -17.24
CA VAL A 330 30.63 36.01 -17.43
C VAL A 330 29.61 36.54 -18.44
N GLN A 331 29.31 35.79 -19.51
CA GLN A 331 28.25 36.16 -20.45
C GLN A 331 26.85 36.12 -19.81
N ALA A 332 26.56 35.10 -19.01
CA ALA A 332 25.31 34.96 -18.28
C ALA A 332 25.15 36.03 -17.19
N GLN A 333 26.23 36.39 -16.48
CA GLN A 333 26.23 37.50 -15.52
C GLN A 333 25.99 38.84 -16.23
N ASN A 334 26.68 39.10 -17.35
CA ASN A 334 26.44 40.32 -18.13
C ASN A 334 25.01 40.39 -18.68
N GLN A 335 24.39 39.27 -19.05
CA GLN A 335 22.98 39.22 -19.44
C GLN A 335 22.04 39.47 -18.26
N GLY A 336 22.35 38.90 -17.08
CA GLY A 336 21.61 39.13 -15.85
C GLY A 336 21.66 40.60 -15.41
N ASP A 337 22.84 41.19 -15.39
CA ASP A 337 23.05 42.60 -15.04
C ASP A 337 22.35 43.54 -16.05
N MET A 338 22.40 43.21 -17.35
CA MET A 338 21.65 43.95 -18.38
C MET A 338 20.13 43.84 -18.21
N ALA A 339 19.62 42.66 -17.85
CA ALA A 339 18.20 42.46 -17.58
C ALA A 339 17.75 43.22 -16.32
N GLU A 340 18.55 43.19 -15.24
CA GLU A 340 18.25 43.96 -14.02
C GLU A 340 18.26 45.47 -14.30
N LEU A 341 19.22 45.94 -15.10
CA LEU A 341 19.29 47.34 -15.48
C LEU A 341 18.08 47.77 -16.33
N GLN A 342 17.62 46.90 -17.26
CA GLN A 342 16.41 47.15 -18.05
C GLN A 342 15.15 47.18 -17.17
N VAL A 343 15.01 46.25 -16.24
CA VAL A 343 13.88 46.24 -15.29
C VAL A 343 13.90 47.51 -14.42
N ARG A 344 15.07 47.92 -13.93
CA ARG A 344 15.20 49.14 -13.12
C ARG A 344 14.88 50.41 -13.90
N LEU A 345 15.26 50.47 -15.18
CA LEU A 345 14.88 51.56 -16.08
C LEU A 345 13.37 51.57 -16.35
N ALA A 346 12.75 50.40 -16.56
CA ALA A 346 11.30 50.28 -16.75
C ALA A 346 10.52 50.74 -15.50
N ILE A 347 10.95 50.34 -14.30
CA ILE A 347 10.35 50.79 -13.03
C ILE A 347 10.46 52.31 -12.90
N LYS A 348 11.64 52.90 -13.18
CA LYS A 348 11.80 54.36 -13.13
C LYS A 348 10.94 55.09 -14.17
N GLN A 349 10.80 54.54 -15.38
CA GLN A 349 9.92 55.12 -16.40
C GLN A 349 8.45 55.06 -15.99
N ALA A 350 8.01 53.95 -15.38
CA ALA A 350 6.66 53.80 -14.84
C ALA A 350 6.40 54.81 -13.71
N ASP A 351 7.35 54.99 -12.80
CA ASP A 351 7.23 55.95 -11.68
C ASP A 351 7.17 57.41 -12.17
N ILE A 352 7.95 57.76 -13.20
CA ILE A 352 7.87 59.08 -13.85
C ILE A 352 6.53 59.26 -14.56
N ALA A 353 6.00 58.23 -15.21
CA ALA A 353 4.69 58.29 -15.87
C ALA A 353 3.56 58.48 -14.84
N ALA A 354 3.57 57.73 -13.74
CA ALA A 354 2.59 57.85 -12.66
C ALA A 354 2.59 59.26 -12.05
N ARG A 355 3.78 59.82 -11.76
CA ARG A 355 3.87 61.22 -11.27
C ARG A 355 3.36 62.24 -12.27
N ARG A 356 3.54 61.99 -13.57
CA ARG A 356 3.04 62.89 -14.62
C ARG A 356 1.52 62.87 -14.68
N GLU A 357 0.92 61.70 -14.52
CA GLU A 357 -0.52 61.50 -14.47
C GLU A 357 -1.14 62.13 -13.21
N GLU A 358 -0.51 61.97 -12.05
CA GLU A 358 -0.92 62.69 -10.81
C GLU A 358 -0.88 64.21 -10.99
N MET A 359 0.17 64.76 -11.62
CA MET A 359 0.25 66.19 -11.90
C MET A 359 -0.84 66.66 -12.89
N GLN A 360 -1.22 65.82 -13.87
CA GLN A 360 -2.34 66.12 -14.77
C GLN A 360 -3.67 66.11 -14.04
N LEU A 361 -3.94 65.08 -13.24
CA LEU A 361 -5.16 65.00 -12.41
C LEU A 361 -5.25 66.18 -11.44
N THR A 362 -4.12 66.59 -10.86
CA THR A 362 -4.08 67.77 -9.98
C THR A 362 -4.44 69.05 -10.74
N LYS A 363 -3.88 69.24 -11.95
CA LYS A 363 -4.26 70.36 -12.83
C LYS A 363 -5.73 70.34 -13.21
N ASP A 364 -6.29 69.18 -13.52
CA ASP A 364 -7.69 69.05 -13.91
C ASP A 364 -8.62 69.35 -12.71
N ILE A 365 -8.25 68.91 -11.51
CA ILE A 365 -8.95 69.27 -10.27
C ILE A 365 -8.88 70.78 -10.02
N GLU A 366 -7.74 71.43 -10.23
CA GLU A 366 -7.61 72.89 -10.09
C GLU A 366 -8.40 73.65 -11.16
N MET A 367 -8.43 73.17 -12.40
CA MET A 367 -9.27 73.72 -13.47
C MET A 367 -10.76 73.60 -13.14
N LEU A 368 -11.20 72.45 -12.63
CA LEU A 368 -12.58 72.23 -12.19
C LEU A 368 -12.92 73.13 -11.00
N LYS A 369 -12.00 73.35 -10.07
CA LYS A 369 -12.19 74.32 -8.98
C LYS A 369 -12.31 75.75 -9.50
N MET A 370 -11.49 76.17 -10.46
CA MET A 370 -11.60 77.50 -11.07
C MET A 370 -12.89 77.68 -11.90
N ALA A 371 -13.34 76.63 -12.60
CA ALA A 371 -14.63 76.64 -13.31
C ALA A 371 -15.82 76.73 -12.34
N ASN A 372 -15.74 76.09 -11.17
CA ASN A 372 -16.78 76.19 -10.15
C ASN A 372 -16.82 77.58 -9.48
N VAL A 373 -15.66 78.24 -9.35
CA VAL A 373 -15.57 79.61 -8.83
C VAL A 373 -16.09 80.63 -9.85
N GLN A 374 -15.96 80.38 -11.16
CA GLN A 374 -16.52 81.27 -12.20
C GLN A 374 -18.02 81.08 -12.48
N ASN A 375 -18.65 80.00 -12.00
CA ASN A 375 -20.11 79.78 -12.08
C ASN A 375 -20.88 80.27 -10.83
N LEU A 376 -20.20 80.99 -9.92
CA LEU A 376 -20.76 81.51 -8.67
C LEU A 376 -20.69 83.05 -8.57
N SER A 377 -20.70 83.74 -9.71
CA SER A 377 -20.90 85.19 -9.81
C SER A 377 -22.09 85.55 -10.68
#